data_AF-A0A536S9B8-F1
#
_entry.id   AF-A0A536S9B8-F1
#
_cell.length_a   1.000
_cell.length_b   1.000
_cell.length_c   1.000
_cell.angle_alpha   90.00
_cell.angle_beta   90.00
_cell.angle_gamma   90.00
#
_symmetry.space_group_name_H-M   'P 1'
#
loop_
_entity.id
_entity.type
_entity.pdbx_description
1 polymer ?
#
loop_
_entity_poly.entity_id
_entity_poly.type
_entity_poly.pdbx_seq_one_letter_code
_entity_poly.pdbx_strand_id
1 'polypeptide(L)'
;MIDDKELTLAREHPRGTERRRLLPYRAALNDVATYAALPEGDRDAIVRWAETRRRIKSEFAVDRDAANLADPLLAAEDLRAHVLAGERQVAGAPDFVDPGGDLLIAVAKLRISGRQRAPTRSSQAR
;
A
#
# COMPACT_ATOMS: atom_id res chain seq x y z
N MET A 1 -10.83 -6.32 -6.20
CA MET A 1 -11.45 -7.10 -5.11
C MET A 1 -10.42 -8.14 -4.70
N ILE A 2 -10.13 -8.27 -3.40
CA ILE A 2 -9.28 -9.35 -2.88
C ILE A 2 -10.16 -10.60 -2.85
N ASP A 3 -9.71 -11.69 -3.46
CA ASP A 3 -10.46 -12.95 -3.53
C ASP A 3 -10.48 -13.63 -2.14
N ASP A 4 -11.62 -14.21 -1.76
CA ASP A 4 -11.78 -14.99 -0.53
C ASP A 4 -10.78 -16.15 -0.44
N LYS A 5 -10.38 -16.71 -1.60
CA LYS A 5 -9.29 -17.71 -1.67
C LYS A 5 -7.94 -17.14 -1.29
N GLU A 6 -7.64 -15.91 -1.72
CA GLU A 6 -6.39 -15.24 -1.33
C GLU A 6 -6.37 -14.90 0.16
N LEU A 7 -7.52 -14.52 0.72
CA LEU A 7 -7.66 -14.26 2.14
C LEU A 7 -7.45 -15.54 2.97
N THR A 8 -8.04 -16.65 2.52
CA THR A 8 -7.89 -17.98 3.17
C THR A 8 -6.44 -18.47 3.12
N LEU A 9 -5.79 -18.39 1.96
CA LEU A 9 -4.39 -18.78 1.82
C LEU A 9 -3.44 -17.88 2.63
N ALA A 10 -3.71 -16.58 2.68
CA ALA A 10 -2.96 -15.65 3.50
C ALA A 10 -3.21 -15.85 5.00
N ARG A 11 -4.36 -16.41 5.40
CA ARG A 11 -4.60 -16.83 6.79
C ARG A 11 -3.82 -18.10 7.14
N GLU A 12 -3.80 -19.11 6.28
CA GLU A 12 -3.12 -20.39 6.54
C GLU A 12 -1.61 -20.25 6.51
N HIS A 13 -1.10 -19.41 5.60
CA HIS A 13 0.34 -19.20 5.39
C HIS A 13 0.69 -17.71 5.26
N PRO A 14 0.41 -16.87 6.27
CA PRO A 14 0.58 -15.42 6.19
C PRO A 14 2.00 -15.04 5.80
N ARG A 15 2.99 -15.71 6.41
CA ARG A 15 4.42 -15.46 6.19
C ARG A 15 4.89 -15.88 4.80
N GLY A 16 4.54 -17.09 4.36
CA GLY A 16 4.99 -17.63 3.08
C GLY A 16 4.35 -16.91 1.88
N THR A 17 3.11 -16.44 2.06
CA THR A 17 2.39 -15.64 1.06
C THR A 17 2.92 -14.21 1.04
N GLU A 18 3.15 -13.60 2.21
CA GLU A 18 3.74 -12.27 2.29
C GLU A 18 5.13 -12.24 1.67
N ARG A 19 6.03 -13.12 2.10
CA ARG A 19 7.42 -13.15 1.61
C ARG A 19 7.46 -13.32 0.10
N ARG A 20 6.64 -14.20 -0.48
CA ARG A 20 6.61 -14.37 -1.95
C ARG A 20 6.08 -13.13 -2.68
N ARG A 21 5.12 -12.42 -2.11
CA ARG A 21 4.50 -11.23 -2.74
C ARG A 21 5.34 -9.96 -2.55
N LEU A 22 5.94 -9.79 -1.39
CA LEU A 22 6.60 -8.53 -0.99
C LEU A 22 8.13 -8.56 -1.14
N LEU A 23 8.78 -9.73 -1.19
CA LEU A 23 10.24 -9.79 -1.36
C LEU A 23 10.74 -9.02 -2.58
N PRO A 24 10.08 -9.05 -3.75
CA PRO A 24 10.49 -8.23 -4.90
C PRO A 24 10.45 -6.72 -4.62
N TYR A 25 9.62 -6.29 -3.67
CA TYR A 25 9.39 -4.88 -3.32
C TYR A 25 10.11 -4.46 -2.04
N ARG A 26 11.04 -5.26 -1.50
CA ARG A 26 11.71 -5.01 -0.23
C ARG A 26 12.33 -3.61 -0.13
N ALA A 27 12.97 -3.12 -1.19
CA ALA A 27 13.54 -1.77 -1.20
C ALA A 27 12.45 -0.69 -1.07
N ALA A 28 11.37 -0.83 -1.84
CA ALA A 28 10.22 0.07 -1.80
C ALA A 28 9.49 0.04 -0.45
N LEU A 29 9.49 -1.08 0.27
CA LEU A 29 8.88 -1.18 1.59
C LEU A 29 9.71 -0.53 2.71
N ASN A 30 11.00 -0.28 2.46
CA ASN A 30 11.89 0.37 3.41
C ASN A 30 12.09 1.87 3.13
N ASP A 31 11.75 2.33 1.92
CA ASP A 31 11.97 3.71 1.51
C ASP A 31 10.80 4.25 0.67
N VAL A 32 10.25 5.37 1.13
CA VAL A 32 9.09 6.04 0.51
C VAL A 32 9.43 6.56 -0.88
N ALA A 33 10.65 7.06 -1.10
CA ALA A 33 11.05 7.55 -2.41
C ALA A 33 11.16 6.41 -3.43
N THR A 34 11.72 5.27 -3.01
CA THR A 34 11.78 4.04 -3.82
C THR A 34 10.39 3.52 -4.13
N TYR A 35 9.46 3.53 -3.18
CA TYR A 35 8.05 3.23 -3.43
C TYR A 35 7.45 4.16 -4.49
N ALA A 36 7.64 5.48 -4.34
CA ALA A 36 7.06 6.47 -5.23
C ALA A 36 7.60 6.35 -6.68
N ALA A 37 8.83 5.87 -6.83
CA ALA A 37 9.45 5.63 -8.14
C ALA A 37 8.93 4.37 -8.86
N LEU A 38 8.22 3.47 -8.18
CA LEU A 38 7.67 2.26 -8.80
C LEU A 38 6.60 2.59 -9.86
N PRO A 39 6.45 1.77 -10.91
CA PRO A 39 5.28 1.80 -11.78
C PRO A 39 3.97 1.63 -10.99
N GLU A 40 2.87 2.21 -11.47
CA GLU A 40 1.58 2.15 -10.77
C GLU A 40 1.09 0.72 -10.52
N GLY A 41 1.32 -0.20 -11.47
CA GLY A 41 0.95 -1.61 -11.30
C GLY A 41 1.68 -2.30 -10.14
N ASP A 42 2.95 -1.95 -9.90
CA ASP A 42 3.73 -2.48 -8.77
C ASP A 42 3.29 -1.85 -7.45
N ARG A 43 2.99 -0.54 -7.45
CA ARG A 43 2.39 0.11 -6.29
C ARG A 43 1.04 -0.51 -5.94
N ASP A 44 0.21 -0.81 -6.93
CA ASP A 44 -1.08 -1.48 -6.73
C ASP A 44 -0.94 -2.87 -6.10
N ALA A 45 0.11 -3.63 -6.42
CA ALA A 45 0.39 -4.90 -5.76
C ALA A 45 0.63 -4.71 -4.26
N ILE A 46 1.42 -3.70 -3.89
CA ILE A 46 1.69 -3.34 -2.49
C ILE A 46 0.42 -2.83 -1.79
N VAL A 47 -0.38 -1.98 -2.44
CA VAL A 47 -1.64 -1.46 -1.88
C VAL A 47 -2.62 -2.61 -1.59
N ARG A 48 -2.79 -3.56 -2.53
CA ARG A 48 -3.65 -4.74 -2.33
C ARG A 48 -3.18 -5.60 -1.18
N TRP A 49 -1.86 -5.78 -1.04
CA TRP A 49 -1.31 -6.51 0.09
C TRP A 49 -1.55 -5.79 1.43
N ALA A 50 -1.36 -4.48 1.47
CA ALA A 50 -1.62 -3.67 2.67
C ALA A 50 -3.09 -3.73 3.12
N GLU A 51 -4.04 -3.70 2.17
CA GLU A 51 -5.46 -3.92 2.47
C GLU A 51 -5.72 -5.36 2.94
N THR A 52 -5.06 -6.35 2.36
CA THR A 52 -5.14 -7.76 2.80
C THR A 52 -4.68 -7.89 4.26
N ARG A 53 -3.58 -7.25 4.63
CA ARG A 53 -3.07 -7.23 6.01
C ARG A 53 -4.02 -6.54 6.98
N ARG A 54 -4.64 -5.43 6.58
CA ARG A 54 -5.68 -4.76 7.38
C ARG A 54 -6.85 -5.70 7.67
N ARG A 55 -7.35 -6.43 6.66
CA ARG A 55 -8.43 -7.41 6.83
C ARG A 55 -8.02 -8.57 7.71
N ILE A 56 -6.83 -9.14 7.51
CA ILE A 56 -6.30 -10.23 8.36
C ILE A 56 -6.20 -9.80 9.83
N LYS A 57 -5.68 -8.60 10.10
CA LYS A 57 -5.64 -8.03 11.46
C LYS A 57 -7.06 -7.88 12.03
N SER A 58 -7.97 -7.30 11.25
CA SER A 58 -9.34 -7.00 11.71
C SER A 58 -10.18 -8.26 11.95
N GLU A 59 -10.05 -9.27 11.10
CA GLU A 59 -10.90 -10.46 11.11
C GLU A 59 -10.34 -11.59 11.98
N PHE A 60 -9.01 -11.67 12.10
CA PHE A 60 -8.34 -12.80 12.75
C PHE A 60 -7.38 -12.39 13.87
N ALA A 61 -7.25 -11.10 14.19
CA ALA A 61 -6.31 -10.56 15.19
C ALA A 61 -4.84 -10.93 14.94
N VAL A 62 -4.47 -11.27 13.70
CA VAL A 62 -3.10 -11.61 13.31
C VAL A 62 -2.37 -10.37 12.78
N ASP A 63 -1.52 -9.78 13.62
CA ASP A 63 -0.68 -8.63 13.25
C ASP A 63 0.83 -8.92 13.43
N ARG A 64 1.63 -7.95 13.91
CA ARG A 64 3.06 -8.09 14.14
C ARG A 64 3.34 -9.11 15.25
N ASP A 65 4.22 -10.07 14.95
CA ASP A 65 4.80 -10.99 15.93
C ASP A 65 6.11 -10.40 16.47
N ALA A 66 6.05 -9.82 17.67
CA ALA A 66 7.20 -9.18 18.31
C ALA A 66 8.30 -10.17 18.74
N ALA A 67 8.02 -11.48 18.78
CA ALA A 67 8.98 -12.51 19.19
C ALA A 67 9.87 -13.00 18.03
N ASN A 68 9.66 -12.51 16.80
CA ASN A 68 10.33 -13.02 15.61
C ASN A 68 11.30 -11.99 15.01
N LEU A 69 12.61 -12.24 15.19
CA LEU A 69 13.72 -11.35 14.84
C LEU A 69 14.18 -11.44 13.36
N ALA A 70 13.61 -12.32 12.54
CA ALA A 70 14.17 -12.66 11.22
C ALA A 70 13.64 -11.84 10.02
N ASP A 71 12.50 -11.16 10.14
CA ASP A 71 11.96 -10.22 9.14
C ASP A 71 10.70 -9.60 9.79
N PRO A 72 10.75 -8.39 10.36
CA PRO A 72 9.59 -7.83 11.02
C PRO A 72 8.55 -7.50 9.96
N LEU A 73 7.49 -8.31 9.91
CA LEU A 73 6.20 -7.94 9.34
C LEU A 73 5.91 -6.49 9.77
N LEU A 74 5.84 -5.56 8.81
CA LEU A 74 5.35 -4.22 9.11
C LEU A 74 3.93 -4.37 9.66
N ALA A 75 3.63 -3.69 10.78
CA ALA A 75 2.28 -3.69 11.30
C ALA A 75 1.33 -3.15 10.21
N ALA A 76 0.08 -3.62 10.18
CA ALA A 76 -0.86 -3.18 9.16
C ALA A 76 -1.01 -1.64 9.09
N GLU A 77 -0.86 -0.98 10.25
CA GLU A 77 -0.85 0.49 10.37
C GLU A 77 0.41 1.13 9.80
N ASP A 78 1.60 0.59 10.11
CA ASP A 78 2.87 1.08 9.56
C ASP A 78 2.89 0.94 8.03
N LEU A 79 2.43 -0.21 7.52
CA LEU A 79 2.34 -0.48 6.09
C LEU A 79 1.35 0.47 5.41
N ARG A 80 0.20 0.77 6.05
CA ARG A 80 -0.76 1.76 5.55
C ARG A 80 -0.13 3.16 5.49
N ALA A 81 0.53 3.58 6.56
CA ALA A 81 1.17 4.89 6.62
C ALA A 81 2.24 5.04 5.54
N HIS A 82 3.06 4.00 5.32
CA HIS A 82 4.08 3.95 4.28
C HIS A 82 3.49 4.10 2.86
N VAL A 83 2.47 3.29 2.55
CA VAL A 83 1.77 3.35 1.26
C VAL A 83 1.18 4.75 1.02
N LEU A 84 0.52 5.33 2.01
CA LEU A 84 -0.08 6.66 1.88
C LEU A 84 0.97 7.76 1.73
N ALA A 85 2.10 7.68 2.44
CA ALA A 85 3.20 8.63 2.26
C ALA A 85 3.73 8.61 0.82
N GLY A 86 3.94 7.41 0.27
CA GLY A 86 4.41 7.24 -1.10
C GLY A 86 3.41 7.71 -2.15
N GLU A 87 2.13 7.37 -1.99
CA GLU A 87 1.08 7.83 -2.91
C GLU A 87 0.87 9.35 -2.84
N ARG A 88 1.05 9.98 -1.67
CA ARG A 88 1.02 11.45 -1.54
C ARG A 88 2.15 12.11 -2.32
N GLN A 89 3.35 11.51 -2.28
CA GLN A 89 4.50 11.99 -3.03
C GLN A 89 4.26 11.87 -4.55
N VAL A 90 3.74 10.73 -5.02
CA VAL A 90 3.39 10.54 -6.45
C VAL A 90 2.30 11.51 -6.89
N ALA A 91 1.27 11.70 -6.07
CA ALA A 91 0.13 12.54 -6.39
C ALA A 91 0.39 14.05 -6.23
N GLY A 92 1.53 14.45 -5.66
CA GLY A 92 1.79 15.86 -5.31
C GLY A 92 0.76 16.41 -4.32
N ALA A 93 0.27 15.57 -3.40
CA ALA A 93 -0.82 15.87 -2.49
C ALA A 93 -0.40 15.67 -1.02
N PRO A 94 0.55 16.46 -0.49
CA PRO A 94 1.09 16.27 0.87
C PRO A 94 0.02 16.41 1.96
N ASP A 95 -1.00 17.24 1.73
CA ASP A 95 -2.04 17.55 2.71
C ASP A 95 -3.21 16.54 2.73
N PHE A 96 -3.13 15.47 1.94
CA PHE A 96 -4.20 14.47 1.92
C PHE A 96 -4.33 13.80 3.29
N VAL A 97 -5.48 13.93 3.93
CA VAL A 97 -5.76 13.27 5.22
C VAL A 97 -6.24 11.85 4.99
N ASP A 98 -5.66 10.89 5.71
CA ASP A 98 -6.08 9.49 5.65
C ASP A 98 -7.49 9.33 6.26
N PRO A 99 -8.51 8.91 5.49
CA PRO A 99 -9.86 8.70 6.03
C PRO A 99 -10.01 7.41 6.86
N GLY A 100 -8.97 6.57 6.96
CA GLY A 100 -9.09 5.22 7.51
C GLY A 100 -9.87 4.27 6.59
N GLY A 101 -10.30 3.13 7.14
CA GLY A 101 -11.10 2.13 6.41
C GLY A 101 -10.36 1.46 5.24
N ASP A 102 -11.08 1.16 4.16
CA ASP A 102 -10.55 0.47 2.98
C ASP A 102 -9.44 1.28 2.31
N LEU A 103 -8.23 0.70 2.25
CA LEU A 103 -7.06 1.38 1.71
C LEU A 103 -7.14 1.59 0.19
N LEU A 104 -7.80 0.69 -0.55
CA LEU A 104 -7.96 0.85 -2.00
C LEU A 104 -8.80 2.10 -2.30
N ILE A 105 -9.86 2.33 -1.50
CA ILE A 105 -10.69 3.54 -1.62
C ILE A 105 -9.88 4.79 -1.26
N ALA A 106 -9.09 4.75 -0.19
CA ALA A 106 -8.25 5.88 0.22
C ALA A 106 -7.23 6.27 -0.88
N VAL A 107 -6.51 5.29 -1.45
CA VAL A 107 -5.55 5.51 -2.53
C VAL A 107 -6.23 6.01 -3.80
N ALA A 108 -7.40 5.46 -4.16
CA ALA A 108 -8.15 5.94 -5.31
C ALA A 108 -8.54 7.43 -5.17
N LYS A 109 -9.04 7.83 -4.00
CA LYS A 109 -9.36 9.24 -3.70
C LYS A 109 -8.13 10.15 -3.79
N LEU A 110 -7.01 9.71 -3.22
CA LEU A 110 -5.73 10.41 -3.28
C LEU A 110 -5.27 10.65 -4.72
N ARG A 111 -5.27 9.61 -5.56
CA ARG A 111 -4.87 9.70 -6.97
C ARG A 111 -5.81 10.62 -7.78
N ILE A 112 -7.12 10.59 -7.50
CA ILE A 112 -8.08 11.53 -8.13
C ILE A 112 -7.75 12.97 -7.74
N SER A 113 -7.52 13.23 -6.45
CA SER A 113 -7.13 14.57 -5.96
C SER A 113 -5.82 15.05 -6.60
N GLY A 114 -4.82 14.17 -6.74
CA GLY A 114 -3.54 14.53 -7.39
C GLY A 114 -3.71 14.91 -8.87
N ARG A 115 -4.52 14.16 -9.63
CA ARG A 115 -4.80 14.46 -11.04
C ARG A 115 -5.49 15.81 -11.23
N GLN A 116 -6.34 16.23 -10.31
CA GLN A 116 -6.99 17.55 -10.34
C GLN A 116 -6.01 18.69 -10.03
N ARG A 117 -4.94 18.42 -9.27
CA ARG A 117 -3.89 19.39 -8.94
C ARG A 117 -2.82 19.50 -10.03
N ALA A 118 -2.65 18.48 -10.87
CA ALA A 118 -1.75 18.56 -12.01
C ALA A 118 -2.24 19.66 -12.96
N PRO A 119 -1.43 20.69 -13.27
CA PRO A 119 -1.84 21.69 -14.25
C PRO A 119 -2.07 20.97 -15.58
N THR A 120 -3.29 21.06 -16.10
CA THR A 120 -3.54 20.76 -17.50
C THR A 120 -2.51 21.53 -18.31
N ARG A 121 -1.59 20.83 -18.99
CA ARG A 121 -0.74 21.44 -20.03
C ARG A 121 -1.68 21.87 -21.14
N SER A 122 -2.31 23.03 -20.97
CA SER A 122 -3.07 23.70 -22.00
C SER A 122 -2.08 24.09 -23.10
N SER A 123 -2.18 23.35 -24.21
CA SER A 123 -1.78 23.70 -25.56
C SER A 123 -1.14 25.09 -25.70
N GLN A 124 0.19 25.14 -25.78
CA GLN A 124 0.85 26.27 -26.44
C GLN A 124 0.92 25.93 -27.92
N ALA A 125 -0.14 26.28 -28.63
CA ALA A 125 -0.07 26.55 -30.05
C ALA A 125 0.79 27.80 -30.24
N ARG A 126 1.93 27.67 -30.93
CA ARG A 126 2.50 28.68 -31.82
C ARG A 126 3.27 27.97 -32.94
#